data_AF-A0A920HPV6-F1
#
_entry.id   AF-A0A920HPV6-F1
#
_cell.length_a   1.000
_cell.length_b   1.000
_cell.length_c   1.000
_cell.angle_alpha   90.00
_cell.angle_beta   90.00
_cell.angle_gamma   90.00
#
_symmetry.space_group_name_H-M   'P 1'
#
loop_
_entity.id
_entity.type
_entity.pdbx_description
1 polymer ?
#
loop_
_entity_poly.entity_id
_entity_poly.type
_entity_poly.pdbx_seq_one_letter_code
_entity_poly.pdbx_strand_id
1 'polypeptide(L)'
;MLRRGKKTINSKWDNNTGILSGDVMLIISYEVLNQYQDSKYIHLSKKLTEISRLVCEGQQADMDFASKNDITENEYFEMIKNKTAVLIGCSFMFGGIVAEANDINTNLLYEIGLNLGIAFQLEDDLLDCFGDQEKFGKKIGGGYYRKEENLIISFHKLKFRTKKEIRI
;
A
#
# COMPACT_ATOMS: atom_id res chain seq x y z
N MET A 1 -2.04 20.25 -7.95
CA MET A 1 -1.33 18.98 -7.67
C MET A 1 -1.41 18.09 -8.91
N LEU A 2 -0.35 17.34 -9.23
CA LEU A 2 -0.31 16.42 -10.37
C LEU A 2 -0.16 14.97 -9.88
N ARG A 3 -0.79 14.02 -10.57
CA ARG A 3 -0.59 12.57 -10.43
C ARG A 3 -0.40 11.99 -11.83
N ARG A 4 0.71 11.28 -12.05
CA ARG A 4 1.08 10.72 -13.37
C ARG A 4 1.01 11.75 -14.51
N GLY A 5 1.54 12.95 -14.28
CA GLY A 5 1.55 14.06 -15.25
C GLY A 5 0.21 14.75 -15.50
N LYS A 6 -0.90 14.32 -14.87
CA LYS A 6 -2.23 14.92 -15.03
C LYS A 6 -2.70 15.59 -13.74
N LYS A 7 -3.57 16.61 -13.85
CA LYS A 7 -4.18 17.26 -12.68
C LYS A 7 -4.96 16.23 -11.85
N THR A 8 -4.77 16.24 -10.53
CA THR A 8 -5.60 15.45 -9.60
C THR A 8 -7.05 15.93 -9.61
N ILE A 9 -8.00 15.08 -9.21
CA ILE A 9 -9.44 15.43 -9.20
C ILE A 9 -9.69 16.71 -8.39
N ASN A 10 -9.16 16.79 -7.18
CA ASN A 10 -9.32 17.97 -6.33
C ASN A 10 -8.64 19.25 -6.89
N SER A 11 -7.58 19.09 -7.69
CA SER A 11 -6.90 20.21 -8.35
C SER A 11 -7.57 20.64 -9.64
N LYS A 12 -8.40 19.78 -10.25
CA LYS A 12 -9.15 20.06 -11.48
C LYS A 12 -10.55 20.60 -11.19
N TRP A 13 -11.19 20.12 -10.13
CA TRP A 13 -12.49 20.56 -9.65
C TRP A 13 -12.36 21.22 -8.27
N ASP A 14 -12.55 20.47 -7.19
CA ASP A 14 -12.39 20.94 -5.81
C ASP A 14 -12.30 19.75 -4.83
N ASN A 15 -12.06 20.03 -3.54
CA ASN A 15 -11.94 18.99 -2.52
C ASN A 15 -13.24 18.22 -2.29
N ASN A 16 -14.40 18.88 -2.31
CA ASN A 16 -15.71 18.24 -2.08
C ASN A 16 -16.01 17.21 -3.16
N THR A 17 -15.74 17.57 -4.42
CA THR A 17 -15.83 16.68 -5.58
C THR A 17 -14.89 15.50 -5.43
N GLY A 18 -13.66 15.72 -4.94
CA GLY A 18 -12.69 14.66 -4.68
C GLY A 18 -13.17 13.64 -3.65
N ILE A 19 -13.71 14.11 -2.52
CA ILE A 19 -14.21 13.27 -1.43
C ILE A 19 -15.42 12.45 -1.91
N LEU A 20 -16.46 13.12 -2.44
CA LEU A 20 -17.69 12.45 -2.88
C LEU A 20 -17.42 11.44 -4.01
N SER A 21 -16.48 11.74 -4.91
CA SER A 21 -16.08 10.78 -5.94
C SER A 21 -15.47 9.51 -5.33
N GLY A 22 -14.66 9.65 -4.28
CA GLY A 22 -14.09 8.52 -3.55
C GLY A 22 -15.15 7.66 -2.87
N ASP A 23 -16.10 8.30 -2.18
CA ASP A 23 -17.22 7.62 -1.51
C ASP A 23 -18.05 6.80 -2.51
N VAL A 24 -18.38 7.39 -3.66
CA VAL A 24 -19.11 6.71 -4.74
C VAL A 24 -18.30 5.55 -5.31
N MET A 25 -16.99 5.70 -5.52
CA MET A 25 -16.14 4.61 -6.02
C MET A 25 -16.07 3.44 -5.04
N LEU A 26 -16.06 3.70 -3.72
CA LEU A 26 -16.15 2.64 -2.72
C LEU A 26 -17.51 1.92 -2.80
N ILE A 27 -18.61 2.64 -2.96
CA ILE A 27 -19.95 2.04 -3.14
C ILE A 27 -19.99 1.16 -4.39
N ILE A 28 -19.46 1.64 -5.52
CA ILE A 28 -19.37 0.87 -6.78
C ILE A 28 -18.60 -0.45 -6.56
N SER A 29 -17.57 -0.47 -5.71
CA SER A 29 -16.85 -1.72 -5.41
C SER A 29 -17.75 -2.80 -4.77
N TYR A 30 -18.73 -2.40 -3.95
CA TYR A 30 -19.75 -3.33 -3.42
C TYR A 30 -20.77 -3.72 -4.49
N GLU A 31 -21.17 -2.79 -5.36
CA GLU A 31 -22.05 -3.11 -6.50
C GLU A 31 -21.43 -4.17 -7.41
N VAL A 32 -20.11 -4.14 -7.61
CA VAL A 32 -19.38 -5.19 -8.34
C VAL A 32 -19.45 -6.53 -7.61
N LEU A 33 -19.44 -6.55 -6.27
CA LEU A 33 -19.60 -7.80 -5.52
C LEU A 33 -21.02 -8.37 -5.59
N ASN A 34 -22.05 -7.54 -5.81
CA ASN A 34 -23.45 -7.97 -5.89
C ASN A 34 -23.74 -8.94 -7.06
N GLN A 35 -22.81 -9.11 -8.00
CA GLN A 35 -22.91 -10.13 -9.04
C GLN A 35 -22.75 -11.57 -8.49
N TYR A 36 -22.16 -11.73 -7.31
CA TYR A 36 -22.04 -13.01 -6.62
C TYR A 36 -23.24 -13.22 -5.69
N GLN A 37 -23.64 -14.48 -5.51
CA GLN A 37 -24.77 -14.86 -4.65
C GLN A 37 -24.29 -15.63 -3.41
N ASP A 38 -25.18 -15.71 -2.41
CA ASP A 38 -25.06 -16.55 -1.21
C ASP A 38 -23.74 -16.40 -0.44
N SER A 39 -23.12 -17.54 -0.11
CA SER A 39 -21.91 -17.63 0.71
C SER A 39 -20.71 -16.93 0.07
N LYS A 40 -20.62 -16.92 -1.27
CA LYS A 40 -19.51 -16.28 -2.00
C LYS A 40 -19.56 -14.76 -1.85
N TYR A 41 -20.74 -14.16 -1.98
CA TYR A 41 -20.93 -12.73 -1.70
C TYR A 41 -20.56 -12.37 -0.24
N ILE A 42 -21.05 -13.15 0.73
CA ILE A 42 -20.77 -12.91 2.15
C ILE A 42 -19.27 -13.00 2.43
N HIS A 43 -18.58 -13.97 1.82
CA HIS A 43 -17.14 -14.14 2.00
C HIS A 43 -16.36 -12.96 1.41
N LEU A 44 -16.61 -12.60 0.15
CA LEU A 44 -15.91 -11.52 -0.54
C LEU A 44 -16.17 -10.17 0.13
N SER A 45 -17.41 -9.86 0.52
CA SER A 45 -17.76 -8.60 1.19
C SER A 45 -17.12 -8.48 2.58
N LYS A 46 -17.07 -9.56 3.37
CA LYS A 46 -16.34 -9.59 4.64
C LYS A 46 -14.85 -9.30 4.44
N LYS A 47 -14.24 -9.89 3.41
CA LYS A 47 -12.83 -9.64 3.11
C LYS A 47 -12.59 -8.23 2.58
N LEU A 48 -13.47 -7.69 1.74
CA LEU A 48 -13.34 -6.32 1.25
C LEU A 48 -13.42 -5.32 2.42
N THR A 49 -14.44 -5.44 3.28
CA THR A 49 -14.61 -4.57 4.46
C THR A 49 -13.41 -4.64 5.42
N GLU A 50 -12.91 -5.84 5.71
CA GLU A 50 -11.71 -6.04 6.54
C GLU A 50 -10.50 -5.30 5.95
N ILE A 51 -10.25 -5.49 4.67
CA ILE A 51 -9.08 -4.93 3.97
C ILE A 51 -9.22 -3.41 3.80
N SER A 52 -10.41 -2.90 3.48
CA SER A 52 -10.66 -1.46 3.41
C SER A 52 -10.37 -0.78 4.75
N ARG A 53 -10.75 -1.40 5.88
CA ARG A 53 -10.42 -0.88 7.21
C ARG A 53 -8.92 -0.83 7.44
N LEU A 54 -8.20 -1.92 7.15
CA LEU A 54 -6.74 -1.99 7.31
C LEU A 54 -6.02 -0.95 6.44
N VAL A 55 -6.47 -0.72 5.20
CA VAL A 55 -5.92 0.32 4.33
C VAL A 55 -6.09 1.72 4.94
N CYS A 56 -7.27 2.01 5.50
CA CYS A 56 -7.50 3.28 6.20
C CYS A 56 -6.62 3.41 7.44
N GLU A 57 -6.48 2.36 8.25
CA GLU A 57 -5.59 2.34 9.43
C GLU A 57 -4.12 2.55 9.03
N GLY A 58 -3.66 1.91 7.95
CA GLY A 58 -2.31 2.10 7.41
C GLY A 58 -2.07 3.52 6.88
N GLN A 59 -3.06 4.09 6.18
CA GLN A 59 -2.98 5.48 5.71
C GLN A 59 -3.00 6.49 6.88
N GLN A 60 -3.70 6.19 7.96
CA GLN A 60 -3.69 7.01 9.17
C GLN A 60 -2.33 6.92 9.89
N ALA A 61 -1.77 5.71 10.03
CA ALA A 61 -0.44 5.52 10.62
C ALA A 61 0.65 6.30 9.87
N ASP A 62 0.60 6.30 8.54
CA ASP A 62 1.46 7.10 7.66
C ASP A 62 1.35 8.62 7.94
N MET A 63 0.12 9.11 8.14
CA MET A 63 -0.10 10.51 8.50
C MET A 63 0.45 10.84 9.90
N ASP A 64 0.29 9.92 10.86
CA ASP A 64 0.74 10.11 12.25
C ASP A 64 2.28 10.14 12.33
N PHE A 65 2.98 9.39 11.48
CA PHE A 65 4.44 9.37 11.37
C PHE A 65 5.04 10.74 11.07
N ALA A 66 4.28 11.64 10.43
CA ALA A 66 4.67 13.04 10.25
C ALA A 66 5.06 13.71 11.57
N SER A 67 4.25 13.46 12.60
CA SER A 67 4.33 14.10 13.91
C SER A 67 5.19 13.33 14.92
N LYS A 68 5.49 12.05 14.64
CA LYS A 68 6.25 11.16 15.53
C LYS A 68 7.76 11.27 15.30
N ASN A 69 8.55 11.37 16.37
CA ASN A 69 10.01 11.52 16.26
C ASN A 69 10.75 10.19 16.07
N ASP A 70 10.26 9.12 16.71
CA ASP A 70 10.88 7.79 16.68
C ASP A 70 9.87 6.77 16.15
N ILE A 71 10.09 6.29 14.93
CA ILE A 71 9.30 5.23 14.30
C ILE A 71 10.18 3.98 14.30
N THR A 72 9.65 2.88 14.84
CA THR A 72 10.37 1.61 14.83
C THR A 72 10.23 0.90 13.49
N GLU A 73 11.16 -0.01 13.20
CA GLU A 73 11.11 -0.88 12.01
C GLU A 73 9.78 -1.66 11.94
N ASN A 74 9.31 -2.22 13.06
CA ASN A 74 8.06 -2.96 13.12
C ASN A 74 6.85 -2.07 12.80
N GLU A 75 6.83 -0.84 13.32
CA GLU A 75 5.76 0.11 13.04
C GLU A 75 5.74 0.51 11.56
N TYR A 76 6.91 0.72 10.96
CA TYR A 76 7.03 0.99 9.53
C TYR A 76 6.55 -0.18 8.67
N PHE A 77 6.97 -1.41 8.98
CA PHE A 77 6.51 -2.59 8.24
C PHE A 77 5.01 -2.82 8.35
N GLU A 78 4.44 -2.67 9.54
CA GLU A 78 3.00 -2.81 9.73
C GLU A 78 2.24 -1.70 8.99
N MET A 79 2.77 -0.47 8.97
CA MET A 79 2.21 0.63 8.19
C MET A 79 2.19 0.30 6.69
N ILE A 80 3.32 -0.03 6.06
CA ILE A 80 3.36 -0.31 4.61
C ILE A 80 2.54 -1.56 4.24
N LYS A 81 2.51 -2.55 5.14
CA LYS A 81 1.70 -3.75 4.99
C LYS A 81 0.22 -3.36 4.92
N ASN A 82 -0.27 -2.59 5.88
CA ASN A 82 -1.69 -2.22 5.95
C ASN A 82 -2.08 -1.18 4.89
N LYS A 83 -1.23 -0.18 4.62
CA LYS A 83 -1.48 0.88 3.64
C LYS A 83 -1.55 0.36 2.20
N THR A 84 -0.71 -0.62 1.87
CA THR A 84 -0.50 -1.04 0.47
C THR A 84 -0.66 -2.55 0.28
N ALA A 85 0.05 -3.35 1.07
CA ALA A 85 0.22 -4.77 0.77
C ALA A 85 -1.05 -5.61 0.92
N VAL A 86 -1.85 -5.36 1.97
CA VAL A 86 -3.08 -6.12 2.24
C VAL A 86 -4.08 -6.03 1.08
N LEU A 87 -4.14 -4.89 0.38
CA LEU A 87 -5.02 -4.73 -0.78
C LEU A 87 -4.55 -5.55 -1.99
N ILE A 88 -3.24 -5.65 -2.20
CA ILE A 88 -2.65 -6.49 -3.26
C ILE A 88 -2.85 -7.97 -2.93
N GLY A 89 -2.60 -8.38 -1.68
CA GLY A 89 -2.90 -9.72 -1.18
C GLY A 89 -4.38 -10.08 -1.37
N CYS A 90 -5.28 -9.18 -1.00
CA CYS A 90 -6.72 -9.37 -1.18
C CYS A 90 -7.11 -9.57 -2.65
N SER A 91 -6.49 -8.82 -3.56
CA SER A 91 -6.75 -8.95 -5.01
C SER A 91 -6.39 -10.35 -5.53
N PHE A 92 -5.29 -10.92 -5.07
CA PHE A 92 -4.87 -12.29 -5.42
C PHE A 92 -5.81 -13.33 -4.78
N MET A 93 -6.13 -13.15 -3.50
CA MET A 93 -7.07 -14.00 -2.77
C MET A 93 -8.45 -14.04 -3.43
N PHE A 94 -8.95 -12.89 -3.90
CA PHE A 94 -10.23 -12.80 -4.61
C PHE A 94 -10.23 -13.62 -5.89
N GLY A 95 -9.11 -13.61 -6.64
CA GLY A 95 -8.94 -14.48 -7.79
C GLY A 95 -9.08 -15.97 -7.42
N GLY A 96 -8.47 -16.39 -6.30
CA GLY A 96 -8.59 -17.75 -5.78
C GLY A 96 -10.02 -18.12 -5.37
N ILE A 97 -10.70 -17.25 -4.63
CA ILE A 97 -12.09 -17.44 -4.17
C ILE A 97 -13.04 -17.56 -5.37
N VAL A 98 -12.91 -16.66 -6.36
CA VAL A 98 -13.77 -16.66 -7.56
C VAL A 98 -13.55 -17.91 -8.40
N ALA A 99 -12.29 -18.38 -8.50
CA ALA A 99 -11.92 -19.62 -9.18
C ALA A 99 -12.19 -20.90 -8.36
N GLU A 100 -12.79 -20.78 -7.16
CA GLU A 100 -13.12 -21.91 -6.28
C GLU A 100 -11.91 -22.76 -5.88
N ALA A 101 -10.75 -22.10 -5.74
CA ALA A 101 -9.56 -22.75 -5.20
C ALA A 101 -9.77 -23.14 -3.73
N ASN A 102 -9.11 -24.21 -3.30
CA ASN A 102 -9.12 -24.59 -1.89
C ASN A 102 -8.47 -23.52 -0.98
N ASP A 103 -8.74 -23.60 0.32
CA ASP A 103 -8.26 -22.62 1.29
C ASP A 103 -6.73 -22.48 1.33
N ILE A 104 -6.00 -23.58 1.12
CA ILE A 104 -4.53 -23.56 1.10
C ILE A 104 -4.03 -22.70 -0.05
N ASN A 105 -4.55 -22.91 -1.25
CA ASN A 105 -4.17 -22.16 -2.45
C ASN A 105 -4.63 -20.70 -2.37
N THR A 106 -5.83 -20.45 -1.85
CA THR A 106 -6.35 -19.10 -1.64
C THR A 106 -5.49 -18.31 -0.66
N ASN A 107 -5.06 -18.93 0.44
CA ASN A 107 -4.14 -18.31 1.39
C ASN A 107 -2.73 -18.11 0.80
N LEU A 108 -2.23 -19.07 0.00
CA LEU A 108 -0.96 -18.91 -0.68
C LEU A 108 -0.97 -17.72 -1.66
N LEU A 109 -2.07 -17.55 -2.40
CA LEU A 109 -2.29 -16.40 -3.28
C LEU A 109 -2.27 -15.09 -2.49
N TYR A 110 -2.94 -15.04 -1.34
CA TYR A 110 -2.90 -13.89 -0.44
C TYR A 110 -1.47 -13.55 -0.02
N GLU A 111 -0.71 -14.53 0.47
CA GLU A 111 0.68 -14.34 0.93
C GLU A 111 1.62 -13.89 -0.21
N ILE A 112 1.43 -14.41 -1.43
CA ILE A 112 2.18 -13.96 -2.60
C ILE A 112 1.90 -12.47 -2.86
N GLY A 113 0.63 -12.07 -2.89
CA GLY A 113 0.25 -10.68 -3.12
C GLY A 113 0.71 -9.76 -1.99
N LEU A 114 0.64 -10.21 -0.73
CA LEU A 114 1.10 -9.46 0.43
C LEU A 114 2.60 -9.18 0.34
N ASN A 115 3.42 -10.20 0.09
CA ASN A 115 4.87 -10.04 -0.04
C ASN A 115 5.25 -9.16 -1.24
N LEU A 116 4.54 -9.30 -2.36
CA LEU A 116 4.73 -8.43 -3.53
C LEU A 116 4.39 -6.97 -3.19
N GLY A 117 3.32 -6.73 -2.43
CA GLY A 117 2.93 -5.39 -2.03
C GLY A 117 3.90 -4.73 -1.06
N ILE A 118 4.48 -5.48 -0.13
CA ILE A 118 5.56 -5.00 0.74
C ILE A 118 6.78 -4.63 -0.11
N ALA A 119 7.21 -5.52 -1.01
CA ALA A 119 8.34 -5.26 -1.89
C ALA A 119 8.12 -4.02 -2.77
N PHE A 120 6.91 -3.86 -3.31
CA PHE A 120 6.52 -2.70 -4.12
C PHE A 120 6.62 -1.39 -3.34
N GLN A 121 6.12 -1.34 -2.09
CA GLN A 121 6.19 -0.12 -1.29
C GLN A 121 7.62 0.22 -0.87
N LEU A 122 8.43 -0.79 -0.52
CA LEU A 122 9.86 -0.58 -0.23
C LEU A 122 10.61 0.00 -1.43
N GLU A 123 10.28 -0.44 -2.65
CA GLU A 123 10.86 0.11 -3.87
C GLU A 123 10.35 1.54 -4.15
N ASP A 124 9.05 1.81 -4.03
CA ASP A 124 8.46 3.15 -4.22
C ASP A 124 9.08 4.17 -3.25
N ASP A 125 9.24 3.80 -1.97
CA ASP A 125 9.85 4.67 -0.97
C ASP A 125 11.35 4.89 -1.25
N LEU A 126 12.08 3.85 -1.69
CA LEU A 126 13.48 3.97 -2.09
C LEU A 126 13.63 4.90 -3.29
N LEU A 127 12.76 4.78 -4.28
CA LEU A 127 12.75 5.62 -5.47
C LEU A 127 12.36 7.06 -5.15
N ASP A 128 11.45 7.28 -4.21
CA ASP A 128 11.12 8.62 -3.76
C ASP A 128 12.34 9.26 -3.03
N CYS A 129 13.12 8.48 -2.26
CA CYS A 129 14.33 8.97 -1.58
C CYS A 129 15.54 9.22 -2.51
N PHE A 130 15.80 8.32 -3.47
CA PHE A 130 17.06 8.30 -4.23
C PHE A 130 16.88 8.39 -5.76
N GLY A 131 15.64 8.47 -6.24
CA GLY A 131 15.33 8.50 -7.67
C GLY A 131 15.84 9.77 -8.36
N ASP A 132 16.17 9.63 -9.64
CA ASP A 132 16.60 10.75 -10.48
C ASP A 132 15.36 11.57 -10.93
N GLN A 133 15.34 12.88 -10.59
CA GLN A 133 14.21 13.78 -10.86
C GLN A 133 13.80 13.77 -12.33
N GLU A 134 14.77 13.66 -13.24
CA GLU A 134 14.54 13.73 -14.69
C GLU A 134 13.82 12.50 -15.25
N LYS A 135 13.93 11.33 -14.60
CA LYS A 135 13.30 10.09 -15.08
C LYS A 135 11.91 9.83 -14.49
N PHE A 136 11.60 10.37 -13.31
CA PHE A 136 10.41 10.00 -12.54
C PHE A 136 9.23 11.00 -12.62
N GLY A 137 9.45 12.23 -13.08
CA GLY A 137 8.37 13.21 -13.26
C GLY A 137 7.61 13.61 -11.98
N LYS A 138 8.15 13.27 -10.79
CA LYS A 138 7.71 13.76 -9.47
C LYS A 138 8.69 14.83 -8.97
N LYS A 139 8.19 15.84 -8.25
CA LYS A 139 9.07 16.73 -7.45
C LYS A 139 9.59 15.93 -6.25
N ILE A 140 10.91 15.76 -6.13
CA ILE A 140 11.54 15.22 -4.92
C ILE A 140 11.56 16.30 -3.84
N GLY A 141 11.27 15.91 -2.60
CA GLY A 141 11.59 16.71 -1.43
C GLY A 141 10.46 17.61 -0.92
N GLY A 142 9.69 17.09 0.02
CA GLY A 142 8.88 17.87 0.96
C GLY A 142 8.90 17.23 2.34
N GLY A 143 9.66 17.78 3.30
CA GLY A 143 9.56 17.58 4.75
C GLY A 143 9.63 16.14 5.33
N TYR A 144 8.68 15.29 4.94
CA TYR A 144 8.48 13.88 5.30
C TYR A 144 9.67 12.98 4.92
N TYR A 145 10.31 13.29 3.79
CA TYR A 145 11.48 12.60 3.24
C TYR A 145 12.56 12.30 4.28
N ARG A 146 12.82 13.21 5.22
CA ARG A 146 13.97 13.07 6.13
C ARG A 146 13.81 11.94 7.17
N LYS A 147 12.58 11.50 7.48
CA LYS A 147 12.32 10.44 8.47
C LYS A 147 12.27 9.05 7.81
N GLU A 148 11.58 8.94 6.68
CA GLU A 148 11.57 7.73 5.85
C GLU A 148 12.95 7.43 5.27
N GLU A 149 13.69 8.46 4.81
CA GLU A 149 15.11 8.33 4.44
C GLU A 149 15.92 7.75 5.59
N ASN A 150 15.75 8.19 6.84
CA ASN A 150 16.52 7.66 7.96
C ASN A 150 16.23 6.18 8.25
N LEU A 151 14.98 5.74 8.12
CA LEU A 151 14.61 4.32 8.24
C LEU A 151 15.18 3.51 7.08
N ILE A 152 14.95 3.94 5.84
CA ILE A 152 15.43 3.25 4.63
C ILE A 152 16.96 3.23 4.57
N ILE A 153 17.64 4.31 4.99
CA ILE A 153 19.09 4.39 5.15
C ILE A 153 19.54 3.47 6.29
N SER A 154 18.80 3.37 7.40
CA SER A 154 19.10 2.41 8.47
C SER A 154 19.02 0.97 7.95
N PHE A 155 17.97 0.62 7.20
CA PHE A 155 17.82 -0.66 6.52
C PHE A 155 18.96 -0.94 5.54
N HIS A 156 19.33 0.05 4.72
CA HIS A 156 20.45 -0.05 3.79
C HIS A 156 21.75 -0.28 4.58
N LYS A 157 22.05 0.53 5.59
CA LYS A 157 23.25 0.37 6.43
C LYS A 157 23.30 -0.98 7.15
N LEU A 158 22.17 -1.54 7.58
CA LEU A 158 22.09 -2.87 8.19
C LEU A 158 22.35 -3.99 7.18
N LYS A 159 21.76 -3.93 5.97
CA LYS A 159 22.03 -4.91 4.88
C LYS A 159 23.45 -4.86 4.32
N PHE A 160 24.10 -3.69 4.33
CA PHE A 160 25.47 -3.53 3.83
C PHE A 160 26.55 -3.65 4.92
N ARG A 161 26.19 -3.63 6.21
CA ARG A 161 27.12 -4.02 7.30
C ARG A 161 27.43 -5.52 7.29
N THR A 162 26.47 -6.38 6.95
CA THR A 162 26.67 -7.84 6.91
C THR A 162 27.52 -8.32 5.73
N LYS A 163 27.70 -7.53 4.66
CA LYS A 163 28.59 -7.89 3.53
C LYS A 163 30.08 -7.57 3.77
N LYS A 164 30.45 -6.91 4.87
CA LYS A 164 31.87 -6.60 5.16
C LYS A 164 32.57 -7.64 6.05
N GLU A 165 31.88 -8.69 6.51
CA GLU A 165 32.44 -9.74 7.37
C GLU A 165 32.57 -11.13 6.73
N ILE A 166 32.26 -11.30 5.44
CA ILE A 166 32.60 -12.54 4.73
C ILE A 166 33.72 -12.23 3.74
N ARG A 167 34.94 -12.12 4.28
CA ARG A 167 36.18 -12.40 3.55
C ARG A 167 36.54 -13.86 3.81
N ILE A 168 36.40 -14.70 2.79
CA ILE A 168 37.36 -15.77 2.50
C ILE A 168 37.73 -15.58 1.03
#